data_AF-A0A8X7P213-F1
#
_entry.id   AF-A0A8X7P213-F1
#
_cell.length_a   1.000
_cell.length_b   1.000
_cell.length_c   1.000
_cell.angle_alpha   90.00
_cell.angle_beta   90.00
_cell.angle_gamma   90.00
#
_symmetry.space_group_name_H-M   'P 1'
#
loop_
_entity.id
_entity.type
_entity.pdbx_description
1 polymer ?
#
loop_
_entity_poly.entity_id
_entity_poly.type
_entity_poly.pdbx_seq_one_letter_code
_entity_poly.pdbx_strand_id
1 'polypeptide(L)'
;MSESRHQRPPFKGPRWIITLVALVTLVVITALVYPPRNSVTCYMFSGPGCQLYQQFLFVPSRELTDTEAAAQVVTNEIMNLPESKIANPKIAFMFLTPGALPFEPLWEMFLRGHENKFSIYVHASKKSPAHTSNYFVGRDIHSHKVAWGQISMVDAERRLLAHALIDPDNQHFVLLSDSCVPLFDFNYIYNHLIFANLSFIDCFEDPGPHGNGRYSQHMLPEVERKILGRAHS
;
A
#
# COMPACT_ATOMS: atom_id res chain seq x y z
N MET A 1 -7.00 -10.64 -83.01
CA MET A 1 -5.89 -9.77 -83.46
C MET A 1 -5.14 -9.34 -82.21
N SER A 2 -4.09 -10.07 -81.83
CA SER A 2 -2.69 -9.81 -82.20
C SER A 2 -2.22 -8.47 -81.67
N GLU A 3 -1.36 -8.46 -80.63
CA GLU A 3 0.00 -7.99 -80.87
C GLU A 3 0.97 -8.36 -79.74
N SER A 4 2.15 -8.73 -80.21
CA SER A 4 3.30 -9.27 -79.53
C SER A 4 4.11 -8.21 -78.79
N ARG A 5 4.29 -8.48 -77.50
CA ARG A 5 5.27 -7.92 -76.57
C ARG A 5 6.69 -7.85 -77.17
N HIS A 6 7.24 -6.65 -77.36
CA HIS A 6 8.70 -6.44 -77.48
C HIS A 6 9.25 -6.06 -76.10
N GLN A 7 9.86 -7.04 -75.40
CA GLN A 7 10.61 -6.80 -74.17
C GLN A 7 12.07 -6.47 -74.51
N ARG A 8 12.55 -5.29 -74.09
CA ARG A 8 13.98 -4.95 -74.05
C ARG A 8 14.71 -5.86 -73.05
N PRO A 9 15.95 -6.28 -73.29
CA PRO A 9 16.68 -7.13 -72.35
C PRO A 9 16.93 -6.37 -71.04
N PRO A 10 16.66 -6.98 -69.86
CA PRO A 10 16.77 -6.28 -68.59
C PRO A 10 18.24 -6.02 -68.23
N PHE A 11 18.53 -4.74 -68.01
CA PHE A 11 19.77 -4.20 -67.48
C PHE A 11 20.11 -4.91 -66.16
N LYS A 12 21.15 -5.77 -66.16
CA LYS A 12 21.68 -6.41 -64.94
C LYS A 12 22.52 -5.39 -64.16
N GLY A 13 21.84 -4.43 -63.54
CA GLY A 13 22.45 -3.58 -62.51
C GLY A 13 22.90 -4.43 -61.31
N PRO A 14 23.84 -3.93 -60.50
CA PRO A 14 24.48 -4.66 -59.42
C PRO A 14 23.49 -5.01 -58.30
N ARG A 15 22.73 -6.11 -58.49
CA ARG A 15 21.72 -6.63 -57.56
C ARG A 15 22.25 -6.83 -56.14
N TRP A 16 23.56 -7.07 -56.00
CA TRP A 16 24.23 -7.22 -54.71
C TRP A 16 24.11 -5.98 -53.81
N ILE A 17 24.02 -4.77 -54.37
CA ILE A 17 23.89 -3.54 -53.58
C ILE A 17 22.51 -3.48 -52.94
N ILE A 18 21.46 -3.79 -53.70
CA ILE A 18 20.08 -3.79 -53.19
C ILE A 18 19.92 -4.85 -52.09
N THR A 19 20.50 -6.04 -52.28
CA THR A 19 20.47 -7.08 -51.25
C THR A 19 21.25 -6.69 -50.00
N LEU A 20 22.38 -5.98 -50.15
CA LEU A 20 23.20 -5.57 -49.01
C LEU A 20 22.50 -4.45 -48.21
N VAL A 21 21.90 -3.48 -48.90
CA VAL A 21 21.10 -2.43 -48.27
C VAL A 21 19.89 -3.03 -47.56
N ALA A 22 19.18 -3.96 -48.19
CA ALA A 22 18.03 -4.65 -47.58
C ALA A 22 18.43 -5.48 -46.36
N LEU A 23 19.59 -6.14 -46.39
CA LEU A 23 20.11 -6.88 -45.24
C LEU A 23 20.40 -5.94 -44.06
N VAL A 24 21.09 -4.82 -44.32
CA VAL A 24 21.45 -3.84 -43.29
C VAL A 24 20.22 -3.19 -42.68
N THR A 25 19.22 -2.82 -43.49
CA THR A 25 17.98 -2.23 -42.95
C THR A 25 17.20 -3.23 -42.11
N LEU A 26 17.15 -4.51 -42.49
CA LEU A 26 16.46 -5.54 -41.74
C LEU A 26 17.17 -5.84 -40.40
N VAL A 27 18.51 -5.81 -40.37
CA VAL A 27 19.29 -5.90 -39.12
C VAL A 27 19.03 -4.70 -38.21
N VAL A 28 18.96 -3.48 -38.75
CA VAL A 28 18.68 -2.29 -37.94
C VAL A 28 17.25 -2.31 -37.38
N ILE A 29 16.26 -2.70 -38.19
CA ILE A 29 14.85 -2.80 -37.75
C ILE A 29 14.71 -3.89 -36.69
N THR A 30 15.35 -5.04 -36.86
CA THR A 30 15.30 -6.12 -35.85
C THR A 30 15.97 -5.71 -34.54
N ALA A 31 17.08 -4.97 -34.58
CA ALA A 31 17.72 -4.41 -33.38
C ALA A 31 16.85 -3.36 -32.66
N LEU A 32 16.06 -2.58 -33.40
CA LEU A 32 15.14 -1.60 -32.83
C LEU A 32 13.86 -2.24 -32.25
N VAL A 33 13.33 -3.28 -32.89
CA VAL A 33 12.09 -3.96 -32.45
C VAL A 33 12.35 -4.98 -31.34
N TYR A 34 13.53 -5.61 -31.32
CA TYR A 34 13.93 -6.58 -30.30
C TYR A 34 15.20 -6.13 -29.58
N PRO A 35 15.11 -5.15 -28.65
CA PRO A 35 16.25 -4.79 -27.82
C PRO A 35 16.72 -6.03 -27.02
N PRO A 36 18.02 -6.35 -27.01
CA PRO A 36 18.52 -7.54 -26.35
C PRO A 36 18.27 -7.47 -24.85
N ARG A 37 17.55 -8.46 -24.33
CA ARG A 37 17.15 -8.57 -22.92
C ARG A 37 18.22 -9.24 -22.03
N ASN A 38 19.48 -9.27 -22.49
CA ASN A 38 20.63 -9.89 -21.79
C ASN A 38 21.78 -8.90 -21.62
N SER A 39 22.38 -8.91 -20.44
CA SER A 39 23.40 -7.96 -19.93
C SER A 39 24.72 -7.92 -20.71
N VAL A 40 25.01 -8.93 -21.53
CA VAL A 40 26.32 -9.08 -22.18
C VAL A 40 26.44 -8.21 -23.45
N THR A 41 25.33 -7.77 -24.03
CA THR A 41 25.33 -7.03 -25.31
C THR A 41 25.39 -5.50 -25.17
N CYS A 42 25.35 -4.91 -23.96
CA CYS A 42 25.62 -3.46 -23.79
C CYS A 42 27.11 -3.11 -24.03
N TYR A 43 27.99 -4.11 -24.26
CA TYR A 43 29.42 -3.88 -24.51
C TYR A 43 29.78 -3.42 -25.94
N MET A 44 28.89 -3.59 -26.92
CA MET A 44 29.23 -3.30 -28.34
C MET A 44 28.76 -1.92 -28.85
N PHE A 45 27.80 -1.27 -28.19
CA PHE A 45 27.35 0.06 -28.56
C PHE A 45 27.30 0.95 -27.32
N SER A 46 28.44 1.58 -27.01
CA SER A 46 28.56 2.63 -25.99
C SER A 46 27.78 3.87 -26.43
N GLY A 47 26.47 3.86 -26.25
CA GLY A 47 25.63 5.06 -26.24
C GLY A 47 25.51 5.61 -24.82
N PRO A 48 25.43 6.94 -24.63
CA PRO A 48 25.37 7.58 -23.31
C PRO A 48 24.10 7.24 -22.48
N GLY A 49 23.19 6.42 -23.02
CA GLY A 49 21.98 5.95 -22.34
C GLY A 49 22.19 4.80 -21.33
N CYS A 50 23.32 4.08 -21.35
CA CYS A 50 23.53 2.92 -20.44
C CYS A 50 23.97 3.38 -19.01
N GLN A 51 24.43 4.63 -18.81
CA GLN A 51 24.79 5.16 -17.47
C GLN A 51 23.57 5.47 -16.58
N LEU A 52 22.42 5.79 -17.17
CA LEU A 52 21.20 6.10 -16.42
C LEU A 52 20.61 4.87 -15.72
N TYR A 53 20.90 3.65 -16.20
CA TYR A 53 20.34 2.42 -15.62
C TYR A 53 21.16 1.85 -14.45
N GLN A 54 22.46 2.11 -14.37
CA GLN A 54 23.27 1.63 -13.24
C GLN A 54 23.06 2.45 -11.96
N GLN A 55 22.66 3.71 -12.08
CA GLN A 55 22.41 4.56 -10.90
C GLN A 55 21.12 4.21 -10.14
N PHE A 56 20.15 3.54 -10.77
CA PHE A 56 18.87 3.18 -10.11
C PHE A 56 18.86 1.79 -9.45
N LEU A 57 19.94 1.00 -9.56
CA LEU A 57 19.98 -0.37 -8.99
C LEU A 57 20.74 -0.47 -7.66
N PHE A 58 21.52 0.54 -7.28
CA PHE A 58 22.21 0.56 -6.00
C PHE A 58 21.51 1.52 -5.05
N VAL A 59 20.44 1.05 -4.40
CA VAL A 59 20.06 1.60 -3.10
C VAL A 59 21.11 1.07 -2.12
N PRO A 60 21.99 1.90 -1.55
CA PRO A 60 22.94 1.43 -0.54
C PRO A 60 22.14 0.83 0.61
N SER A 61 22.31 -0.47 0.85
CA SER A 61 21.71 -1.14 2.00
C SER A 61 22.35 -0.55 3.25
N ARG A 62 21.62 0.33 3.95
CA ARG A 62 22.02 0.81 5.27
C ARG A 62 22.16 -0.39 6.21
N GLU A 63 23.19 -0.38 7.05
CA GLU A 63 23.32 -1.36 8.13
C GLU A 63 22.18 -1.13 9.14
N LEU A 64 21.42 -2.18 9.43
CA LEU A 64 20.31 -2.14 10.37
C LEU A 64 20.86 -2.02 11.79
N THR A 65 20.21 -1.21 12.62
CA THR A 65 20.47 -1.20 14.07
C THR A 65 19.99 -2.50 14.70
N ASP A 66 20.53 -2.87 15.86
CA ASP A 66 20.13 -4.10 16.58
C ASP A 66 18.62 -4.16 16.81
N THR A 67 18.00 -3.01 17.08
CA THR A 67 16.53 -2.88 17.26
C THR A 67 15.76 -3.15 15.97
N GLU A 68 16.28 -2.71 14.83
CA GLU A 68 15.65 -2.94 13.53
C GLU A 68 15.83 -4.39 13.07
N ALA A 69 17.01 -4.96 13.30
CA ALA A 69 17.27 -6.38 13.05
C ALA A 69 16.35 -7.27 13.90
N ALA A 70 16.21 -6.97 15.20
CA ALA A 70 15.29 -7.67 16.09
C ALA A 70 13.83 -7.53 15.63
N ALA A 71 13.41 -6.32 15.24
CA ALA A 71 12.06 -6.08 14.71
C ALA A 71 11.80 -6.89 13.43
N GLN A 72 12.78 -6.95 12.52
CA GLN A 72 12.66 -7.71 11.28
C GLN A 72 12.50 -9.21 11.53
N VAL A 73 13.22 -9.77 12.51
CA VAL A 73 13.06 -11.18 12.91
C VAL A 73 11.65 -11.42 13.43
N VAL A 74 11.16 -10.57 14.32
CA VAL A 74 9.79 -10.67 14.86
C VAL A 74 8.75 -10.56 13.75
N THR A 75 8.90 -9.61 12.82
CA THR A 75 7.98 -9.47 11.68
C THR A 75 7.99 -10.72 10.81
N ASN A 76 9.16 -11.26 10.48
CA ASN A 76 9.24 -12.49 9.69
C ASN A 76 8.61 -13.68 10.42
N GLU A 77 8.79 -13.80 11.73
CA GLU A 77 8.16 -14.85 12.52
C GLU A 77 6.64 -14.72 12.49
N ILE A 78 6.10 -13.51 12.73
CA ILE A 78 4.66 -13.22 12.67
C ILE A 78 4.08 -13.56 11.29
N MET A 79 4.76 -13.15 10.22
CA MET A 79 4.32 -13.43 8.84
C MET A 79 4.31 -14.92 8.50
N ASN A 80 5.06 -15.75 9.23
CA ASN A 80 5.13 -17.19 9.04
C ASN A 80 4.34 -17.98 10.10
N LEU A 81 3.64 -17.30 11.02
CA LEU A 81 2.81 -17.98 12.00
C LEU A 81 1.66 -18.71 11.29
N PRO A 82 1.35 -19.96 11.69
CA PRO A 82 0.21 -20.67 11.15
C PRO A 82 -1.07 -19.90 11.50
N GLU A 83 -1.99 -19.79 10.53
CA GLU A 83 -3.29 -19.18 10.77
C GLU A 83 -4.02 -19.93 11.89
N SER A 84 -4.14 -19.25 13.03
CA SER A 84 -4.89 -19.73 14.18
C SER A 84 -6.38 -19.67 13.86
N LYS A 85 -7.07 -20.81 13.90
CA LYS A 85 -8.54 -20.83 13.80
C LYS A 85 -9.12 -20.22 15.07
N ILE A 86 -9.49 -18.95 14.99
CA ILE A 86 -10.15 -18.24 16.07
C ILE A 86 -11.61 -18.68 16.14
N ALA A 87 -12.02 -19.14 17.32
CA ALA A 87 -13.36 -19.68 17.52
C ALA A 87 -14.45 -18.59 17.43
N ASN A 88 -14.15 -17.36 17.87
CA ASN A 88 -15.07 -16.24 17.90
C ASN A 88 -14.37 -14.95 17.45
N PRO A 89 -14.25 -14.69 16.14
CA PRO A 89 -13.55 -13.51 15.66
C PRO A 89 -14.31 -12.23 16.05
N LYS A 90 -13.58 -11.19 16.44
CA LYS A 90 -14.12 -9.89 16.86
C LYS A 90 -13.58 -8.77 15.99
N ILE A 91 -14.35 -7.68 15.95
CA ILE A 91 -13.93 -6.41 15.39
C ILE A 91 -13.54 -5.46 16.52
N ALA A 92 -12.31 -4.96 16.49
CA ALA A 92 -11.84 -3.93 17.40
C ALA A 92 -12.23 -2.55 16.85
N PHE A 93 -13.22 -1.91 17.48
CA PHE A 93 -13.56 -0.51 17.21
C PHE A 93 -12.68 0.39 18.07
N MET A 94 -11.81 1.16 17.41
CA MET A 94 -10.84 2.04 18.03
C MET A 94 -11.24 3.49 17.79
N PHE A 95 -11.76 4.15 18.82
CA PHE A 95 -12.20 5.54 18.74
C PHE A 95 -11.07 6.47 19.18
N LEU A 96 -10.60 7.32 18.27
CA LEU A 96 -9.67 8.41 18.57
C LEU A 96 -10.43 9.73 18.54
N THR A 97 -10.65 10.34 19.70
CA THR A 97 -11.54 11.48 19.86
C THR A 97 -10.88 12.66 20.58
N PRO A 98 -11.34 13.90 20.32
CA PRO A 98 -10.93 15.04 21.13
C PRO A 98 -11.61 15.05 22.52
N GLY A 99 -12.72 14.33 22.71
CA GLY A 99 -13.52 14.36 23.95
C GLY A 99 -14.63 13.29 23.96
N ALA A 100 -15.83 13.67 24.43
CA ALA A 100 -16.98 12.77 24.49
C ALA A 100 -17.47 12.37 23.09
N LEU A 101 -18.13 11.22 23.00
CA LEU A 101 -18.69 10.69 21.76
C LEU A 101 -20.13 11.20 21.56
N PRO A 102 -20.38 12.14 20.64
CA PRO A 102 -21.73 12.71 20.45
C PRO A 102 -22.74 11.65 19.94
N PHE A 103 -22.25 10.66 19.19
CA PHE A 103 -23.07 9.58 18.63
C PHE A 103 -23.06 8.31 19.47
N GLU A 104 -22.67 8.36 20.73
CA GLU A 104 -22.66 7.20 21.63
C GLU A 104 -24.01 6.45 21.66
N PRO A 105 -25.19 7.11 21.69
CA PRO A 105 -26.48 6.40 21.66
C PRO A 105 -26.73 5.64 20.34
N LEU A 106 -26.25 6.18 19.21
CA LEU A 106 -26.36 5.51 17.91
C LEU A 106 -25.47 4.26 17.88
N TRP A 107 -24.24 4.38 18.39
CA TRP A 107 -23.33 3.25 18.52
C TRP A 107 -23.88 2.19 19.48
N GLU A 108 -24.51 2.59 20.59
CA GLU A 108 -25.20 1.65 21.47
C GLU A 108 -26.27 0.84 20.72
N MET A 109 -27.11 1.52 19.93
CA MET A 109 -28.13 0.84 19.12
C MET A 109 -27.53 -0.12 18.10
N PHE A 110 -26.43 0.27 17.46
CA PHE A 110 -25.71 -0.54 16.48
C PHE A 110 -25.07 -1.80 17.11
N LEU A 111 -24.53 -1.68 18.32
CA LEU A 111 -23.79 -2.75 19.01
C LEU A 111 -24.68 -3.72 19.79
N ARG A 112 -25.91 -3.31 20.10
CA ARG A 112 -26.82 -4.07 20.97
C ARG A 112 -27.08 -5.48 20.44
N GLY A 113 -26.84 -6.48 21.29
CA GLY A 113 -27.07 -7.91 20.95
C GLY A 113 -25.90 -8.56 20.21
N HIS A 114 -24.75 -7.89 20.13
CA HIS A 114 -23.55 -8.37 19.43
C HIS A 114 -22.31 -8.39 20.32
N GLU A 115 -22.47 -8.47 21.64
CA GLU A 115 -21.43 -8.26 22.65
C GLU A 115 -20.20 -9.18 22.51
N ASN A 116 -20.38 -10.35 21.92
CA ASN A 116 -19.31 -11.34 21.72
C ASN A 116 -18.57 -11.20 20.37
N LYS A 117 -18.91 -10.19 19.56
CA LYS A 117 -18.41 -10.00 18.19
C LYS A 117 -17.57 -8.73 18.02
N PHE A 118 -17.40 -7.95 19.08
CA PHE A 118 -16.63 -6.71 19.01
C PHE A 118 -15.92 -6.41 20.33
N SER A 119 -14.91 -5.56 20.23
CA SER A 119 -14.19 -4.96 21.35
C SER A 119 -14.09 -3.45 21.13
N ILE A 120 -14.25 -2.65 22.17
CA ILE A 120 -14.21 -1.17 22.09
C ILE A 120 -13.03 -0.64 22.86
N TYR A 121 -12.31 0.28 22.21
CA TYR A 121 -11.18 1.00 22.76
C TYR A 121 -11.36 2.48 22.45
N VAL A 122 -11.28 3.34 23.47
CA VAL A 122 -11.46 4.78 23.31
C VAL A 122 -10.19 5.49 23.73
N HIS A 123 -9.74 6.44 22.93
CA HIS A 123 -8.67 7.35 23.29
C HIS A 123 -9.17 8.77 23.14
N ALA A 124 -9.28 9.49 24.25
CA ALA A 124 -9.75 10.86 24.28
C ALA A 124 -8.63 11.84 24.66
N SER A 125 -8.48 12.92 23.90
CA SER A 125 -7.50 13.98 24.19
C SER A 125 -7.81 14.74 25.49
N LYS A 126 -9.10 14.97 25.79
CA LYS A 126 -9.56 15.54 27.07
C LYS A 126 -9.56 14.48 28.17
N LYS A 127 -9.23 14.90 29.39
CA LYS A 127 -9.21 14.02 30.56
C LYS A 127 -10.64 13.60 30.93
N SER A 128 -10.92 12.30 30.86
CA SER A 128 -12.17 11.65 31.31
C SER A 128 -13.44 12.18 30.63
N PRO A 129 -13.67 11.88 29.34
CA PRO A 129 -15.00 12.08 28.76
C PRO A 129 -16.06 11.30 29.58
N ALA A 130 -17.23 11.91 29.76
CA ALA A 130 -18.34 11.20 30.38
C ALA A 130 -19.00 10.32 29.31
N HIS A 131 -19.06 9.02 29.57
CA HIS A 131 -19.78 8.04 28.75
C HIS A 131 -21.12 7.71 29.41
N THR A 132 -22.16 7.61 28.60
CA THR A 132 -23.53 7.30 29.09
C THR A 132 -23.89 5.83 28.87
N SER A 133 -23.33 5.22 27.83
CA SER A 133 -23.60 3.85 27.43
C SER A 133 -22.64 2.87 28.08
N ASN A 134 -23.19 1.74 28.53
CA ASN A 134 -22.41 0.67 29.18
C ASN A 134 -21.30 0.09 28.29
N TYR A 135 -21.40 0.26 26.97
CA TYR A 135 -20.38 -0.22 26.03
C TYR A 135 -19.07 0.59 26.09
N PHE A 136 -19.14 1.88 26.47
CA PHE A 136 -17.98 2.79 26.45
C PHE A 136 -17.42 3.08 27.84
N VAL A 137 -18.24 2.90 28.89
CA VAL A 137 -17.79 3.06 30.29
C VAL A 137 -16.58 2.17 30.58
N GLY A 138 -15.49 2.78 31.06
CA GLY A 138 -14.25 2.08 31.43
C GLY A 138 -13.40 1.61 30.25
N ARG A 139 -13.70 2.04 29.02
CA ARG A 139 -12.93 1.70 27.80
C ARG A 139 -11.88 2.74 27.41
N ASP A 140 -11.76 3.82 28.17
CA ASP A 140 -10.79 4.88 27.90
C ASP A 140 -9.35 4.44 28.20
N ILE A 141 -8.50 4.57 27.18
CA ILE A 141 -7.06 4.43 27.26
C ILE A 141 -6.46 5.83 27.35
N HIS A 142 -5.87 6.12 28.50
CA HIS A 142 -5.31 7.43 28.77
C HIS A 142 -3.90 7.61 28.19
N SER A 143 -3.61 8.76 27.57
CA SER A 143 -2.25 9.21 27.26
C SER A 143 -2.09 10.73 27.41
N HIS A 144 -0.91 11.23 27.01
CA HIS A 144 -0.69 12.67 26.82
C HIS A 144 -1.69 13.28 25.83
N LYS A 145 -1.89 14.59 25.95
CA LYS A 145 -2.80 15.37 25.11
C LYS A 145 -2.47 15.18 23.63
N VAL A 146 -3.49 14.85 22.85
CA VAL A 146 -3.38 14.71 21.40
C VAL A 146 -3.74 16.02 20.72
N ALA A 147 -2.87 16.50 19.86
CA ALA A 147 -3.09 17.67 19.01
C ALA A 147 -3.23 17.26 17.54
N TRP A 148 -4.11 17.95 16.82
CA TRP A 148 -4.36 17.67 15.40
C TRP A 148 -3.12 17.95 14.54
N GLY A 149 -2.80 17.02 13.64
CA GLY A 149 -1.65 17.12 12.74
C GLY A 149 -0.27 17.03 13.42
N GLN A 150 -0.22 16.61 14.69
CA GLN A 150 1.02 16.42 15.44
C GLN A 150 1.32 14.93 15.63
N ILE A 151 2.60 14.60 15.87
CA ILE A 151 3.04 13.22 16.11
C ILE A 151 2.29 12.52 17.26
N SER A 152 1.81 13.30 18.24
CA SER A 152 0.98 12.81 19.34
C SER A 152 -0.27 12.05 18.89
N MET A 153 -0.79 12.34 17.69
CA MET A 153 -1.93 11.62 17.12
C MET A 153 -1.55 10.20 16.70
N VAL A 154 -0.36 10.04 16.09
CA VAL A 154 0.21 8.75 15.73
C VAL A 154 0.52 7.94 16.99
N ASP A 155 1.06 8.57 18.03
CA ASP A 155 1.32 7.89 19.31
C ASP A 155 0.04 7.37 19.96
N ALA A 156 -1.07 8.13 19.88
CA ALA A 156 -2.36 7.71 20.39
C ALA A 156 -2.97 6.55 19.59
N GLU A 157 -2.88 6.59 18.26
CA GLU A 157 -3.31 5.50 17.38
C GLU A 157 -2.50 4.22 17.65
N ARG A 158 -1.16 4.32 17.74
CA ARG A 158 -0.29 3.19 18.11
C ARG A 158 -0.69 2.57 19.44
N ARG A 159 -1.08 3.40 20.41
CA ARG A 159 -1.53 2.94 21.72
C ARG A 159 -2.88 2.23 21.66
N LEU A 160 -3.85 2.77 20.92
CA LEU A 160 -5.13 2.09 20.65
C LEU A 160 -4.90 0.70 20.05
N LEU A 161 -4.08 0.64 18.99
CA LEU A 161 -3.75 -0.61 18.31
C LEU A 161 -3.05 -1.59 19.25
N ALA A 162 -2.08 -1.14 20.04
CA ALA A 162 -1.38 -1.98 21.00
C ALA A 162 -2.33 -2.61 22.02
N HIS A 163 -3.31 -1.85 22.54
CA HIS A 163 -4.31 -2.40 23.46
C HIS A 163 -5.29 -3.35 22.76
N ALA A 164 -5.62 -3.09 21.50
CA ALA A 164 -6.49 -3.96 20.72
C ALA A 164 -5.82 -5.31 20.38
N LEU A 165 -4.50 -5.30 20.14
CA LEU A 165 -3.70 -6.52 19.85
C LEU A 165 -3.55 -7.46 21.06
N ILE A 166 -3.86 -7.01 22.28
CA ILE A 166 -3.82 -7.88 23.47
C ILE A 166 -4.93 -8.95 23.41
N ASP A 167 -6.08 -8.64 22.81
CA ASP A 167 -7.16 -9.61 22.63
C ASP A 167 -6.93 -10.40 21.33
N PRO A 168 -6.57 -11.70 21.41
CA PRO A 168 -6.26 -12.51 20.23
C PRO A 168 -7.51 -12.79 19.36
N ASP A 169 -8.72 -12.57 19.88
CA ASP A 169 -9.94 -12.75 19.11
C ASP A 169 -10.16 -11.59 18.13
N ASN A 170 -9.52 -10.42 18.33
CA ASN A 170 -9.64 -9.29 17.41
C ASN A 170 -8.97 -9.61 16.08
N GLN A 171 -9.73 -9.55 14.99
CA GLN A 171 -9.25 -9.85 13.63
C GLN A 171 -9.17 -8.62 12.75
N HIS A 172 -10.14 -7.72 12.89
CA HIS A 172 -10.16 -6.46 12.15
C HIS A 172 -10.12 -5.29 13.12
N PHE A 173 -9.37 -4.26 12.74
CA PHE A 173 -9.15 -3.05 13.52
C PHE A 173 -9.72 -1.87 12.75
N VAL A 174 -10.76 -1.24 13.30
CA VAL A 174 -11.47 -0.14 12.67
C VAL A 174 -11.17 1.14 13.44
N LEU A 175 -10.41 2.05 12.83
CA LEU A 175 -10.10 3.35 13.41
C LEU A 175 -11.22 4.35 13.10
N LEU A 176 -11.74 5.01 14.13
CA LEU A 176 -12.90 5.89 14.06
C LEU A 176 -12.64 7.22 14.77
N SER A 177 -13.24 8.29 14.25
CA SER A 177 -13.31 9.59 14.94
C SER A 177 -14.64 9.74 15.69
N ASP A 178 -14.79 10.83 16.46
CA ASP A 178 -16.04 11.20 17.14
C ASP A 178 -17.20 11.54 16.18
N SER A 179 -16.88 11.86 14.93
CA SER A 179 -17.87 12.14 13.88
C SER A 179 -18.33 10.91 13.07
N CYS A 180 -17.68 9.75 13.26
CA CYS A 180 -17.99 8.56 12.48
C CYS A 180 -19.29 7.88 12.94
N VAL A 181 -20.09 7.44 11.96
CA VAL A 181 -21.35 6.73 12.19
C VAL A 181 -21.46 5.53 11.24
N PRO A 182 -22.02 4.39 11.70
CA PRO A 182 -22.27 3.25 10.83
C PRO A 182 -23.44 3.56 9.87
N LEU A 183 -23.29 3.16 8.60
CA LEU A 183 -24.32 3.35 7.56
C LEU A 183 -25.14 2.09 7.27
N PHE A 184 -24.63 0.92 7.67
CA PHE A 184 -25.26 -0.38 7.51
C PHE A 184 -25.43 -1.05 8.87
N ASP A 185 -26.24 -2.10 8.94
CA ASP A 185 -26.43 -2.87 10.16
C ASP A 185 -25.15 -3.62 10.57
N PHE A 186 -25.10 -4.02 11.85
CA PHE A 186 -23.92 -4.67 12.41
C PHE A 186 -23.59 -5.99 11.72
N ASN A 187 -24.59 -6.82 11.39
CA ASN A 187 -24.33 -8.12 10.78
C ASN A 187 -23.75 -7.95 9.37
N TYR A 188 -24.24 -6.97 8.60
CA TYR A 188 -23.69 -6.65 7.30
C TYR A 188 -22.20 -6.28 7.40
N ILE A 189 -21.86 -5.30 8.26
CA ILE A 189 -20.48 -4.84 8.45
C ILE A 189 -19.60 -5.97 8.98
N TYR A 190 -20.09 -6.71 9.97
CA TYR A 190 -19.36 -7.80 10.60
C TYR A 190 -19.01 -8.90 9.59
N ASN A 191 -20.00 -9.36 8.82
CA ASN A 191 -19.77 -10.38 7.81
C ASN A 191 -18.86 -9.85 6.69
N HIS A 192 -19.03 -8.60 6.28
CA HIS A 192 -18.19 -8.00 5.24
C HIS A 192 -16.71 -7.96 5.65
N LEU A 193 -16.44 -7.57 6.90
CA LEU A 193 -15.06 -7.49 7.41
C LEU A 193 -14.49 -8.88 7.70
N ILE A 194 -15.15 -9.69 8.54
CA ILE A 194 -14.61 -10.99 8.98
C ILE A 194 -14.38 -11.97 7.83
N PHE A 195 -15.19 -11.93 6.78
CA PHE A 195 -15.00 -12.81 5.61
C PHE A 195 -14.13 -12.20 4.50
N ALA A 196 -13.62 -10.98 4.69
CA ALA A 196 -12.66 -10.38 3.76
C ALA A 196 -11.23 -10.81 4.09
N ASN A 197 -10.53 -11.38 3.11
CA ASN A 197 -9.10 -11.69 3.21
C ASN A 197 -8.21 -10.47 2.89
N LEU A 198 -8.73 -9.25 3.09
CA LEU A 198 -8.09 -8.00 2.67
C LEU A 198 -8.17 -6.95 3.77
N SER A 199 -7.16 -6.09 3.79
CA SER A 199 -7.19 -4.85 4.57
C SER A 199 -7.69 -3.70 3.71
N PHE A 200 -8.52 -2.83 4.28
CA PHE A 200 -9.08 -1.67 3.60
C PHE A 200 -8.33 -0.41 4.03
N ILE A 201 -7.38 0.04 3.22
CA ILE A 201 -6.59 1.25 3.46
C ILE A 201 -6.66 2.10 2.19
N ASP A 202 -7.06 3.35 2.34
CA ASP A 202 -7.08 4.30 1.22
C ASP A 202 -5.72 5.02 1.13
N CYS A 203 -5.09 4.96 -0.04
CA CYS A 203 -3.82 5.61 -0.32
C CYS A 203 -3.84 6.12 -1.76
N PHE A 204 -3.66 7.43 -1.94
CA PHE A 204 -3.59 8.06 -3.25
C PHE A 204 -2.44 9.05 -3.33
N GLU A 205 -1.86 9.20 -4.52
CA GLU A 205 -0.89 10.24 -4.77
C GLU A 205 -1.61 11.55 -5.07
N ASP A 206 -1.49 12.54 -4.18
CA ASP A 206 -1.95 13.90 -4.44
C ASP A 206 -0.75 14.84 -4.64
N PRO A 207 -0.45 15.30 -5.87
CA PRO A 207 0.65 16.23 -6.13
C PRO A 207 0.35 17.67 -5.68
N GLY A 208 -0.86 17.95 -5.20
CA GLY A 208 -1.27 19.26 -4.71
C GLY A 208 -0.59 19.69 -3.41
N PRO A 209 -0.79 20.95 -2.99
CA PRO A 209 -0.18 21.52 -1.79
C PRO A 209 -0.68 20.89 -0.48
N HIS A 210 -1.73 20.07 -0.54
CA HIS A 210 -2.30 19.37 0.61
C HIS A 210 -1.89 17.89 0.68
N GLY A 211 -1.28 17.36 -0.38
CA GLY A 211 -0.81 15.98 -0.45
C GLY A 211 0.72 15.87 -0.47
N ASN A 212 1.22 14.98 -1.32
CA ASN A 212 2.64 14.71 -1.56
C ASN A 212 3.41 15.95 -2.03
N GLY A 213 2.76 16.88 -2.74
CA GLY A 213 3.39 18.12 -3.21
C GLY A 213 3.86 19.05 -2.09
N ARG A 214 3.39 18.85 -0.85
CA ARG A 214 3.81 19.61 0.34
C ARG A 214 5.17 19.18 0.88
N TYR A 215 5.57 17.94 0.64
CA TYR A 215 6.78 17.37 1.23
C TYR A 215 8.00 17.60 0.33
N SER A 216 9.13 17.95 0.95
CA SER A 216 10.41 18.02 0.26
C SER A 216 10.84 16.62 -0.21
N GLN A 217 11.57 16.55 -1.32
CA GLN A 217 12.20 15.30 -1.78
C GLN A 217 13.14 14.69 -0.72
N HIS A 218 13.67 15.50 0.20
CA HIS A 218 14.50 15.02 1.31
C HIS A 218 13.70 14.31 2.43
N MET A 219 12.36 14.36 2.37
CA MET A 219 11.46 13.63 3.28
C MET A 219 10.83 12.40 2.62
N LEU A 220 11.38 11.95 1.47
CA LEU A 220 10.95 10.70 0.87
C LEU A 220 11.14 9.55 1.87
N PRO A 221 10.18 8.60 1.94
CA PRO A 221 10.31 7.47 2.83
C PRO A 221 11.55 6.65 2.48
N GLU A 222 12.21 6.11 3.51
CA GLU A 222 13.34 5.18 3.34
C GLU A 222 12.91 3.87 2.66
N VAL A 223 11.62 3.55 2.75
CA VAL A 223 11.02 2.38 2.14
C VAL A 223 10.84 2.59 0.63
N GLU A 224 11.36 1.67 -0.17
CA GLU A 224 11.19 1.73 -1.62
C GLU A 224 9.71 1.65 -2.02
N ARG A 225 9.29 2.50 -2.98
CA ARG A 225 7.90 2.51 -3.49
C ARG A 225 7.41 1.15 -4.00
N LYS A 226 8.31 0.30 -4.53
CA LYS A 226 7.95 -1.05 -5.00
C LYS A 226 7.40 -1.95 -3.89
N ILE A 227 7.74 -1.68 -2.63
CA ILE A 227 7.28 -2.44 -1.46
C ILE A 227 5.85 -2.01 -1.11
N LEU A 228 5.53 -0.71 -1.22
CA LEU A 228 4.18 -0.17 -1.01
C LEU A 228 3.17 -0.66 -2.08
N GLY A 229 3.62 -0.82 -3.33
CA GLY A 229 2.75 -1.24 -4.44
C GLY A 229 2.24 -2.69 -4.39
N ARG A 230 2.78 -3.55 -3.52
CA ARG A 230 2.28 -4.94 -3.35
C ARG A 230 0.97 -5.04 -2.57
N ALA A 231 0.49 -3.94 -1.97
CA ALA A 231 -0.82 -3.91 -1.32
C ALA A 231 -2.00 -3.83 -2.32
N HIS A 232 -1.74 -3.70 -3.62
CA HIS A 232 -2.74 -3.44 -4.66
C HIS A 232 -2.82 -4.48 -5.78
N SER A 233 -2.33 -5.70 -5.58
CA SER A 233 -2.43 -6.79 -6.57
C SER A 233 -2.95 -8.09 -5.99
#